data_AF-A0A933BSJ1-F1
#
_entry.id   AF-A0A933BSJ1-F1
#
_cell.length_a   1.000
_cell.length_b   1.000
_cell.length_c   1.000
_cell.angle_alpha   90.00
_cell.angle_beta   90.00
_cell.angle_gamma   90.00
#
_symmetry.space_group_name_H-M   'P 1'
#
loop_
_entity.id
_entity.type
_entity.pdbx_description
1 polymer ?
#
loop_
_entity_poly.entity_id
_entity_poly.type
_entity_poly.pdbx_seq_one_letter_code
_entity_poly.pdbx_strand_id
1 'polypeptide(L)' 'MKKTFRYLLAFESAEGIMSVAEFGMYDDYKSFEEELGRQGLASRLINEKEFKSPEFQKANYLDLR' A
#
# COMPACT_ATOMS: atom_id res chain seq x y z
N MET A 1 -20.56 -8.50 11.82
CA MET A 1 -19.76 -8.09 10.65
C MET A 1 -18.38 -8.71 10.79
N LYS A 2 -17.97 -9.61 9.88
CA LYS A 2 -16.59 -10.11 9.87
C LYS A 2 -15.69 -8.92 9.53
N LYS A 3 -14.70 -8.61 10.38
CA LYS A 3 -13.64 -7.66 10.04
C LYS A 3 -12.79 -8.35 8.96
N THR A 4 -12.96 -7.96 7.71
CA THR A 4 -11.99 -8.31 6.67
C THR A 4 -10.71 -7.56 7.04
N PHE A 5 -9.67 -8.28 7.43
CA PHE A 5 -8.36 -7.66 7.59
C PHE A 5 -7.86 -7.27 6.20
N ARG A 6 -7.39 -6.04 6.06
CA ARG A 6 -6.76 -5.52 4.86
C ARG A 6 -5.49 -4.79 5.22
N TYR A 7 -4.46 -5.00 4.42
CA TYR A 7 -3.19 -4.31 4.54
C TYR A 7 -3.11 -3.28 3.42
N LEU A 8 -2.96 -2.01 3.78
CA LEU A 8 -2.80 -0.93 2.81
C LEU A 8 -1.35 -0.48 2.86
N LEU A 9 -0.64 -0.63 1.76
CA LEU A 9 0.76 -0.23 1.65
C LEU A 9 0.85 0.95 0.69
N ALA A 10 1.19 2.12 1.23
CA ALA A 10 1.52 3.28 0.43
C ALA A 10 2.99 3.22 -0.01
N PHE A 11 3.27 3.59 -1.25
CA PHE A 11 4.63 3.67 -1.76
C PHE A 11 4.73 4.69 -2.89
N GLU A 12 5.91 5.27 -3.04
CA GLU A 12 6.22 6.18 -4.13
C GLU A 12 7.12 5.46 -5.13
N SER A 13 6.69 5.43 -6.39
CA SER A 13 7.53 4.90 -7.48
C SER A 13 8.74 5.79 -7.74
N ALA A 14 9.73 5.29 -8.48
CA ALA A 14 10.91 6.08 -8.87
C ALA A 14 10.58 7.36 -9.65
N GLU A 15 9.38 7.43 -10.26
CA GLU A 15 8.89 8.58 -11.02
C GLU A 15 8.13 9.59 -10.13
N GLY A 16 8.10 9.39 -8.82
CA GLY A 16 7.40 10.26 -7.86
C GLY A 16 5.89 10.02 -7.79
N ILE A 17 5.40 8.93 -8.38
CA ILE A 17 3.97 8.60 -8.38
C ILE A 17 3.62 7.86 -7.10
N MET A 18 2.77 8.48 -6.28
CA MET A 18 2.20 7.87 -5.08
C MET A 18 1.18 6.78 -5.47
N SER A 19 1.34 5.60 -4.89
CA SER A 19 0.46 4.45 -5.07
C SER A 19 0.08 3.84 -3.72
N VAL A 20 -1.08 3.21 -3.65
CA VAL A 20 -1.55 2.43 -2.50
C VAL A 20 -2.00 1.06 -2.99
N ALA A 21 -1.37 0.01 -2.46
CA ALA A 21 -1.76 -1.38 -2.71
C ALA A 21 -2.58 -1.95 -1.54
N GLU A 22 -3.70 -2.60 -1.82
CA GLU A 22 -4.53 -3.33 -0.85
C GLU A 22 -4.28 -4.83 -0.96
N PHE A 23 -3.96 -5.46 0.18
CA PHE A 23 -3.75 -6.92 0.27
C PHE A 23 -4.72 -7.53 1.28
N GLY A 24 -5.17 -8.75 0.97
CA GLY A 24 -5.99 -9.57 1.87
C GLY A 24 -5.17 -10.41 2.86
N MET A 25 -3.89 -10.61 2.59
CA MET A 25 -3.00 -11.49 3.37
C MET A 25 -1.71 -10.78 3.79
N TYR A 26 -1.18 -11.16 4.96
CA TYR A 26 0.07 -10.60 5.49
C TYR A 26 1.27 -11.00 4.61
N ASP A 27 1.33 -12.25 4.16
CA ASP A 27 2.47 -12.77 3.41
C ASP A 27 2.63 -12.08 2.04
N ASP A 28 1.51 -11.75 1.38
CA ASP A 28 1.51 -11.02 0.10
C ASP A 28 1.97 -9.57 0.30
N TYR A 29 1.42 -8.88 1.31
CA TYR A 29 1.88 -7.54 1.70
C TYR A 29 3.39 -7.55 2.00
N LYS A 30 3.86 -8.52 2.79
CA LYS A 30 5.25 -8.57 3.22
C LYS A 30 6.19 -8.84 2.06
N SER A 31 5.82 -9.76 1.17
CA SER A 31 6.59 -10.06 -0.04
C SER A 31 6.71 -8.83 -0.95
N PHE A 32 5.62 -8.08 -1.12
CA PHE A 32 5.62 -6.86 -1.93
C PHE A 32 6.46 -5.74 -1.27
N GLU A 33 6.36 -5.55 0.05
CA GLU A 33 7.19 -4.59 0.78
C GLU A 33 8.69 -4.87 0.63
N GLU A 34 9.08 -6.15 0.68
CA GLU A 34 10.47 -6.55 0.43
C GLU A 34 10.92 -6.26 -1.00
N GLU A 35 10.04 -6.47 -1.98
CA GLU A 35 10.33 -6.16 -3.38
C GLU A 35 10.54 -4.65 -3.58
N LEU A 36 9.67 -3.81 -3.01
CA LEU A 36 9.85 -2.36 -3.01
C LEU A 36 11.20 -1.96 -2.38
N GLY A 37 11.55 -2.55 -1.24
CA GLY A 37 12.83 -2.31 -0.57
C GLY A 37 14.04 -2.72 -1.42
N ARG A 38 13.97 -3.83 -2.16
CA ARG A 38 15.01 -4.26 -3.11
C ARG A 38 15.14 -3.30 -4.30
N GLN A 39 14.05 -2.63 -4.68
CA GLN A 39 14.04 -1.60 -5.72
C GLN A 39 14.44 -0.21 -5.19
N GLY A 40 14.71 -0.07 -3.88
CA GLY A 40 15.04 1.19 -3.24
C GLY A 40 13.84 2.15 -3.12
N LEU A 41 12.61 1.63 -3.23
CA LEU A 41 11.39 2.42 -3.11
C LEU A 41 10.97 2.53 -1.65
N ALA A 42 10.58 3.74 -1.25
CA ALA A 42 10.04 3.97 0.08
C ALA A 42 8.59 3.48 0.14
N SER A 43 8.28 2.71 1.18
CA SER A 43 6.93 2.22 1.45
C SER A 43 6.56 2.36 2.91
N ARG A 44 5.26 2.52 3.18
CA ARG A 44 4.70 2.64 4.54
C ARG A 44 3.33 1.98 4.60
N LEU A 45 3.15 1.10 5.58
CA LEU A 45 1.83 0.57 5.92
C LEU A 45 0.95 1.71 6.47
N ILE A 46 -0.23 1.87 5.90
CA ILE A 46 -1.21 2.89 6.31
C ILE A 46 -2.51 2.23 6.77
N ASN A 47 -3.28 2.93 7.58
CA ASN A 47 -4.62 2.50 7.96
C ASN A 47 -5.71 3.16 7.09
N GLU A 48 -6.96 2.71 7.25
CA GLU A 48 -8.09 3.23 6.45
C GLU A 48 -8.38 4.72 6.64
N LYS A 49 -8.03 5.29 7.80
CA LYS A 49 -8.20 6.73 8.04
C LYS A 49 -7.14 7.53 7.28
N GLU A 50 -5.91 7.04 7.28
CA GLU A 50 -4.81 7.62 6.50
C GLU A 50 -5.14 7.54 5.01
N PHE A 51 -5.62 6.41 4.51
CA PHE A 51 -6.01 6.26 3.10
C PHE A 51 -7.06 7.28 2.63
N LYS A 52 -7.92 7.76 3.54
CA LYS A 52 -8.94 8.78 3.23
C LYS A 52 -8.37 10.21 3.25
N SER A 53 -7.12 10.40 3.66
CA SER A 53 -6.49 11.72 3.69
C SER A 53 -6.29 12.27 2.27
N PRO A 54 -6.26 13.59 2.09
CA PRO A 54 -6.04 14.20 0.76
C PRO A 54 -4.74 13.76 0.08
N GLU A 55 -3.75 13.30 0.85
CA GLU A 55 -2.47 12.78 0.36
C GLU A 55 -2.65 11.52 -0.50
N PHE A 56 -3.53 10.61 -0.08
CA PHE A 56 -3.75 9.33 -0.76
C PHE A 56 -4.97 9.32 -1.69
N GLN A 57 -5.83 10.34 -1.64
CA GLN A 57 -6.97 10.46 -2.57
C GLN A 57 -6.55 10.59 -4.03
N LYS A 58 -5.34 11.08 -4.30
CA LYS A 58 -4.76 11.18 -5.65
C LYS A 58 -3.81 10.04 -5.98
N ALA A 59 -3.59 9.11 -5.05
CA ALA A 59 -2.71 7.99 -5.28
C ALA A 59 -3.33 6.99 -6.26
N ASN A 60 -2.48 6.31 -7.02
CA ASN A 60 -2.92 5.17 -7.80
C ASN A 60 -3.32 4.03 -6.87
N TYR A 61 -4.48 3.44 -7.09
CA TYR A 61 -4.96 2.33 -6.28
C TYR A 61 -4.71 1.00 -6.97
N LEU A 62 -4.10 0.06 -6.25
CA LEU A 62 -3.85 -1.31 -6.71
C LEU A 62 -4.63 -2.28 -5.81
N ASP A 63 -5.57 -3.02 -6.39
CA ASP A 63 -6.29 -4.09 -5.69
C ASP A 63 -5.55 -5.42 -5.91
N LEU A 64 -4.91 -5.93 -4.86
CA LEU A 64 -4.10 -7.16 -4.86
C LEU A 64 -4.64 -8.18 -3.82
N ARG A 65 -5.96 -8.20 -3.63
CA ARG A 65 -6.65 -9.15 -2.76
C ARG A 65 -6.95 -10.49 -3.42
#